data_AF-A0A8J6C3R7-F1
#
_entry.id   AF-A0A8J6C3R7-F1
#
_cell.length_a   1.000
_cell.length_b   1.000
_cell.length_c   1.000
_cell.angle_alpha   90.00
_cell.angle_beta   90.00
_cell.angle_gamma   90.00
#
_symmetry.space_group_name_H-M   'P 1'
#
loop_
_entity.id
_entity.type
_entity.pdbx_description
1 polymer ?
#
loop_
_entity_poly.entity_id
_entity_poly.type
_entity_poly.pdbx_seq_one_letter_code
_entity_poly.pdbx_strand_id
1 'polypeptide(L)'
;MSTEQTLVLLSEDGMAADAIARLGKLGFALVGLKLVRASAALAAQHYSPLVADRGFRSLVSRLAGARVSALVFEGVGVVIAAKELVGDAAQPAPASLRGAAGLSASDAAVASASPSAAAAQREICLWFSPAELVRPSGGGGAASRAEQEAELNYALAAASAGAASAGDAAAAAAAAGGVGGGGGDKVQTREKVATLSDKVVDSNPYSRLMALKKMGVVANYERIREKTVVVVGVGGVGSVAAEMLVRCGVGKLIMFDYDKVELANMNRLFYTPDQCGLSKVEAARRSLAFINPDVVFEAYNYDITTVENFEHFVGRLSSGSLTGGAVDLVLSCVDNFQARMTINQACNELGQVWIESGVSEDAVSGHIQLLKPGELACFECAPPLIVASGIDERTLKREGVCAASLPTTMGIVAGLLVQNALKYLLDFGRVSEYLGYIALKDHFPSMCLRPNLECSQRWCRQRQADYQKHLASLPPPPAAAAEPSAPVDLHPDNTWGIELEVEEGEEAGGAGRSAEPHTPAGPELGADFKYAHEAASTQVLSADETVQDSGLDLASLMASLKSVQQ
;
A
#
# COMPACT_ATOMS: atom_id res chain seq x y z
N MET A 1 29.86 20.42 -2.64
CA MET A 1 29.44 21.84 -2.63
C MET A 1 28.77 22.10 -1.28
N SER A 2 28.82 23.33 -0.78
CA SER A 2 28.07 23.71 0.44
C SER A 2 26.57 23.56 0.20
N THR A 3 25.81 23.16 1.22
CA THR A 3 24.34 23.22 1.17
C THR A 3 23.90 24.67 0.90
N GLU A 4 22.94 24.83 0.00
CA GLU A 4 22.38 26.13 -0.38
C GLU A 4 20.85 26.12 -0.18
N GLN A 5 20.27 27.31 -0.08
CA GLN A 5 18.82 27.51 0.05
C GLN A 5 18.31 28.31 -1.14
N THR A 6 17.04 28.12 -1.49
CA THR A 6 16.35 28.91 -2.52
C THR A 6 14.95 29.31 -2.05
N LEU A 7 14.49 30.50 -2.44
CA LEU A 7 13.10 30.92 -2.30
C LEU A 7 12.34 30.60 -3.59
N VAL A 8 11.13 30.06 -3.45
CA VAL A 8 10.16 29.89 -4.52
C VAL A 8 8.86 30.59 -4.12
N LEU A 9 8.37 31.50 -4.97
CA LEU A 9 7.12 32.24 -4.77
C LEU A 9 6.09 31.83 -5.82
N LEU A 10 4.91 31.41 -5.37
CA LEU A 10 3.84 30.90 -6.23
C LEU A 10 2.51 31.53 -5.83
N SER A 11 1.80 32.18 -6.76
CA SER A 11 0.56 32.90 -6.48
C SER A 11 -0.72 32.25 -7.01
N GLU A 12 -0.62 31.09 -7.66
CA GLU A 12 -1.77 30.31 -8.13
C GLU A 12 -2.00 29.06 -7.27
N ASP A 13 -3.29 28.74 -7.07
CA ASP A 13 -3.73 27.59 -6.29
C ASP A 13 -3.29 26.29 -6.99
N GLY A 14 -2.64 25.39 -6.24
CA GLY A 14 -2.15 24.10 -6.75
C GLY A 14 -0.68 24.09 -7.18
N MET A 15 -0.09 25.22 -7.58
CA MET A 15 1.34 25.26 -7.96
C MET A 15 2.27 24.94 -6.80
N ALA A 16 1.90 25.37 -5.58
CA ALA A 16 2.71 25.11 -4.38
C ALA A 16 2.80 23.62 -4.06
N ALA A 17 1.70 22.88 -4.20
CA ALA A 17 1.68 21.44 -3.99
C ALA A 17 2.54 20.70 -5.04
N ASP A 18 2.47 21.12 -6.31
CA ASP A 18 3.31 20.55 -7.37
C ASP A 18 4.80 20.86 -7.15
N ALA A 19 5.14 22.08 -6.76
CA ALA A 19 6.51 22.46 -6.46
C ALA A 19 7.10 21.66 -5.29
N ILE A 20 6.33 21.49 -4.20
CA ILE A 20 6.72 20.67 -3.05
C ILE A 20 6.91 19.21 -3.44
N ALA A 21 5.99 18.65 -4.23
CA ALA A 21 6.10 17.27 -4.68
C ALA A 21 7.33 17.05 -5.58
N ARG A 22 7.60 17.97 -6.51
CA ARG A 22 8.69 17.83 -7.50
C ARG A 22 10.07 18.07 -6.88
N LEU A 23 10.25 19.11 -6.06
CA LEU A 23 11.52 19.34 -5.37
C LEU A 23 11.77 18.31 -4.26
N GLY A 24 10.72 17.87 -3.55
CA GLY A 24 10.84 16.83 -2.55
C GLY A 24 11.29 15.48 -3.13
N LYS A 25 10.80 15.11 -4.33
CA LYS A 25 11.27 13.92 -5.06
C LYS A 25 12.75 13.97 -5.44
N LEU A 26 13.31 15.17 -5.63
CA LEU A 26 14.74 15.38 -5.90
C LEU A 26 15.59 15.41 -4.62
N GLY A 27 15.00 15.12 -3.45
CA GLY A 27 15.71 15.05 -2.18
C GLY A 27 15.95 16.41 -1.51
N PHE A 28 15.33 17.49 -1.98
CA PHE A 28 15.43 18.80 -1.35
C PHE A 28 14.50 18.91 -0.14
N ALA A 29 15.03 19.40 0.98
CA ALA A 29 14.26 19.57 2.21
C ALA A 29 13.47 20.88 2.15
N LEU A 30 12.16 20.83 2.39
CA LEU A 30 11.35 22.02 2.62
C LEU A 30 11.59 22.51 4.06
N VAL A 31 12.26 23.66 4.19
CA VAL A 31 12.68 24.23 5.48
C VAL A 31 11.85 25.44 5.91
N GLY A 32 11.03 25.99 5.01
CA GLY A 32 10.10 27.07 5.31
C GLY A 32 8.92 27.10 4.35
N LEU A 33 7.73 27.31 4.87
CA LEU A 33 6.52 27.49 4.08
C LEU A 33 5.62 28.51 4.77
N LYS A 34 5.11 29.47 4.01
CA LYS A 34 4.02 30.32 4.47
C LYS A 34 3.14 30.83 3.35
N LEU A 35 1.87 31.02 3.68
CA LEU A 35 0.89 31.66 2.82
C LEU A 35 0.72 33.10 3.28
N VAL A 36 1.07 34.06 2.43
CA VAL A 36 1.06 35.48 2.77
C VAL A 36 0.43 36.30 1.66
N ARG A 37 -0.16 37.43 2.02
CA ARG A 37 -0.58 38.43 1.05
C ARG A 37 0.53 39.47 0.92
N ALA A 38 1.20 39.51 -0.23
CA ALA A 38 2.37 40.36 -0.38
C ALA A 38 1.96 41.85 -0.41
N SER A 39 2.57 42.67 0.44
CA SER A 39 2.35 44.12 0.41
C SER A 39 3.11 44.75 -0.77
N ALA A 40 2.66 45.91 -1.24
CA ALA A 40 3.38 46.63 -2.30
C ALA A 40 4.83 46.98 -1.91
N ALA A 41 5.07 47.27 -0.62
CA ALA A 41 6.40 47.52 -0.08
C ALA A 41 7.28 46.25 -0.13
N LEU A 42 6.72 45.09 0.26
CA LEU A 42 7.43 43.81 0.23
C LEU A 42 7.77 43.39 -1.21
N ALA A 43 6.82 43.54 -2.14
CA ALA A 43 7.03 43.24 -3.55
C ALA A 43 8.10 44.14 -4.19
N ALA A 44 8.10 45.44 -3.87
CA ALA A 44 9.12 46.40 -4.33
C ALA A 44 10.51 46.09 -3.77
N GLN A 45 10.60 45.66 -2.51
CA GLN A 45 11.86 45.24 -1.89
C GLN A 45 12.38 43.92 -2.49
N HIS A 46 11.48 42.98 -2.80
CA HIS A 46 11.86 41.71 -3.42
C HIS A 46 12.46 41.92 -4.82
N TYR A 47 11.82 42.74 -5.66
CA TYR A 47 12.31 43.04 -7.02
C TYR A 47 13.28 44.23 -7.11
N SER A 48 13.75 44.78 -5.98
CA SER A 48 14.63 45.95 -5.98
C SER A 48 15.90 45.83 -6.86
N PRO A 49 16.51 44.65 -7.07
CA PRO A 49 17.63 44.50 -7.99
C PRO A 49 17.28 44.81 -9.45
N LEU A 50 15.99 44.72 -9.80
CA LEU A 50 15.48 44.95 -11.16
C LEU A 50 14.92 46.37 -11.33
N VAL A 51 15.15 47.30 -10.40
CA VAL A 51 14.52 48.64 -10.41
C VAL A 51 14.79 49.44 -11.70
N ALA A 52 15.91 49.17 -12.38
CA ALA A 52 16.28 49.79 -13.65
C ALA A 52 15.62 49.12 -14.87
N ASP A 53 15.01 47.94 -14.71
CA ASP A 53 14.42 47.18 -15.81
C ASP A 53 13.01 47.67 -16.14
N ARG A 54 12.67 47.68 -17.44
CA ARG A 54 11.34 48.12 -17.92
C ARG A 54 10.18 47.28 -17.33
N GLY A 55 10.45 46.06 -16.89
CA GLY A 55 9.46 45.14 -16.30
C GLY A 55 9.20 45.33 -14.81
N PHE A 56 10.00 46.12 -14.09
CA PHE A 56 9.94 46.25 -12.63
C PHE A 56 8.55 46.62 -12.09
N ARG A 57 7.94 47.67 -12.65
CA ARG A 57 6.62 48.14 -12.20
C ARG A 57 5.52 47.09 -12.38
N SER A 58 5.60 46.31 -13.45
CA SER A 58 4.65 45.23 -13.74
C SER A 58 4.77 44.10 -12.71
N LEU A 59 6.00 43.65 -12.45
CA LEU A 59 6.28 42.59 -11.48
C LEU A 59 5.82 42.97 -10.07
N VAL A 60 6.13 44.20 -9.64
CA VAL A 60 5.68 44.72 -8.34
C VAL A 60 4.16 44.81 -8.26
N SER A 61 3.49 45.34 -9.30
CA SER A 61 2.03 45.48 -9.30
C SER A 61 1.31 44.13 -9.30
N ARG A 62 1.91 43.09 -9.90
CA ARG A 62 1.34 41.74 -9.97
C ARG A 62 1.45 41.00 -8.65
N LEU A 63 2.60 41.10 -8.01
CA LEU A 63 2.86 40.43 -6.74
C LEU A 63 2.14 41.15 -5.59
N ALA A 64 2.05 42.49 -5.64
CA ALA A 64 1.35 43.28 -4.64
C ALA A 64 -0.14 42.91 -4.55
N GLY A 65 -0.59 42.45 -3.38
CA GLY A 65 -1.97 42.05 -3.12
C GLY A 65 -2.30 40.60 -3.49
N ALA A 66 -1.41 39.90 -4.19
CA ALA A 66 -1.56 38.48 -4.50
C ALA A 66 -1.44 37.62 -3.23
N ARG A 67 -2.19 36.51 -3.20
CA ARG A 67 -1.97 35.44 -2.20
C ARG A 67 -0.81 34.60 -2.71
N VAL A 68 0.28 34.56 -1.95
CA VAL A 68 1.54 33.95 -2.37
C VAL A 68 1.89 32.86 -1.37
N SER A 69 2.18 31.67 -1.90
CA SER A 69 2.89 30.61 -1.19
C SER A 69 4.39 30.88 -1.34
N ALA A 70 5.03 31.27 -0.24
CA ALA A 70 6.47 31.42 -0.16
C ALA A 70 7.07 30.13 0.42
N LEU A 71 7.97 29.51 -0.34
CA LEU A 71 8.58 28.21 -0.02
C LEU A 71 10.10 28.37 0.03
N VAL A 72 10.73 27.77 1.04
CA VAL A 72 12.19 27.72 1.17
C VAL A 72 12.64 26.27 1.14
N PHE A 73 13.47 25.93 0.17
CA PHE A 73 14.08 24.60 0.06
C PHE A 73 15.58 24.66 0.34
N GLU A 74 16.12 23.60 0.91
CA GLU A 74 17.54 23.43 1.22
C GLU A 74 18.09 22.14 0.59
N GLY A 75 19.28 22.24 -0.01
CA GLY A 75 20.05 21.09 -0.49
C GLY A 75 21.14 21.50 -1.48
N VAL A 76 21.94 20.54 -1.94
CA VAL A 76 23.02 20.80 -2.90
C VAL A 76 22.44 20.93 -4.31
N GLY A 77 22.61 22.09 -4.96
CA GLY A 77 22.09 22.33 -6.32
C GLY A 77 20.62 22.78 -6.37
N VAL A 78 20.01 23.08 -5.21
CA VAL A 78 18.57 23.40 -5.12
C VAL A 78 18.20 24.67 -5.89
N VAL A 79 19.11 25.64 -6.01
CA VAL A 79 18.86 26.89 -6.74
C VAL A 79 18.69 26.62 -8.24
N ILE A 80 19.50 25.72 -8.81
CA ILE A 80 19.42 25.36 -10.23
C ILE A 80 18.12 24.58 -10.47
N ALA A 81 17.87 23.56 -9.66
CA ALA A 81 16.67 22.72 -9.78
C ALA A 81 15.37 23.53 -9.65
N ALA A 82 15.30 24.49 -8.71
CA ALA A 82 14.13 25.34 -8.54
C ALA A 82 13.90 26.28 -9.74
N LYS A 83 14.96 26.80 -10.37
CA LYS A 83 14.85 27.64 -11.57
C LYS A 83 14.34 26.85 -12.77
N GLU A 84 14.84 25.64 -12.96
CA GLU A 84 14.38 24.77 -14.05
C GLU A 84 12.93 24.32 -13.85
N LEU A 85 12.58 23.99 -12.61
CA LEU A 85 11.21 23.65 -12.24
C LEU A 85 10.24 24.79 -12.52
N VAL A 86 10.56 26.01 -12.09
CA VAL A 86 9.70 27.18 -12.34
C VAL A 86 9.65 27.51 -13.84
N GLY A 87 10.76 27.37 -14.54
CA GLY A 87 10.89 27.62 -15.98
C GLY A 87 11.26 29.06 -16.31
N ASP A 88 11.86 29.28 -17.48
CA ASP A 88 12.19 30.61 -17.98
C ASP A 88 10.94 31.47 -18.19
N ALA A 89 11.05 32.79 -17.98
CA ALA A 89 9.91 33.70 -18.10
C ALA A 89 9.54 33.96 -19.57
N ALA A 90 10.53 34.07 -20.46
CA ALA A 90 10.31 34.37 -21.87
C ALA A 90 9.93 33.12 -22.67
N GLN A 91 10.53 31.97 -22.34
CA GLN A 91 10.29 30.70 -23.03
C GLN A 91 10.16 29.54 -22.03
N PRO A 92 9.00 29.40 -21.37
CA PRO A 92 8.80 28.33 -20.40
C PRO A 92 8.73 26.97 -21.11
N ALA A 93 9.53 26.01 -20.64
CA ALA A 93 9.45 24.64 -21.12
C ALA A 93 8.09 24.01 -20.75
N PRO A 94 7.47 23.17 -21.59
CA PRO A 94 6.16 22.56 -21.31
C PRO A 94 6.07 21.82 -19.97
N ALA A 95 7.19 21.24 -19.51
CA ALA A 95 7.29 20.51 -18.25
C ALA A 95 7.54 21.41 -17.02
N SER A 96 7.78 22.71 -17.19
CA SER A 96 7.96 23.67 -16.09
C SER A 96 6.61 24.11 -15.52
N LEU A 97 6.59 24.66 -14.30
CA LEU A 97 5.37 25.20 -13.69
C LEU A 97 4.74 26.30 -14.55
N ARG A 98 5.56 27.20 -15.10
CA ARG A 98 5.09 28.24 -16.02
C ARG A 98 4.52 27.66 -17.32
N GLY A 99 5.16 26.62 -17.86
CA GLY A 99 4.71 25.97 -19.10
C GLY A 99 3.39 25.22 -18.93
N ALA A 100 3.26 24.46 -17.84
CA ALA A 100 2.05 23.70 -17.53
C ALA A 100 0.83 24.59 -17.28
N ALA A 101 1.04 25.78 -16.69
CA ALA A 101 -0.02 26.76 -16.45
C ALA A 101 -0.24 27.73 -17.62
N GLY A 102 0.51 27.60 -18.73
CA GLY A 102 0.37 28.47 -19.90
C GLY A 102 0.75 29.94 -19.62
N LEU A 103 1.65 30.18 -18.67
CA LEU A 103 2.07 31.53 -18.27
C LEU A 103 2.97 32.17 -19.33
N SER A 104 2.77 33.47 -19.56
CA SER A 104 3.60 34.28 -20.46
C SER A 104 4.69 35.04 -19.70
N ALA A 105 5.61 35.68 -20.41
CA ALA A 105 6.63 36.56 -19.81
C ALA A 105 6.04 37.68 -18.95
N SER A 106 4.81 38.12 -19.26
CA SER A 106 4.14 39.13 -18.46
C SER A 106 3.73 38.58 -17.08
N ASP A 107 3.55 37.26 -16.95
CA ASP A 107 3.11 36.52 -15.76
C ASP A 107 4.26 36.05 -14.87
N ALA A 108 5.48 36.55 -15.09
CA ALA A 108 6.67 36.09 -14.37
C ALA A 108 6.60 36.26 -12.83
N ALA A 109 5.71 37.12 -12.33
CA ALA A 109 5.44 37.29 -10.89
C ALA A 109 4.54 36.20 -10.28
N VAL A 110 3.85 35.40 -11.11
CA VAL A 110 2.93 34.33 -10.68
C VAL A 110 3.69 33.12 -10.14
N ALA A 111 4.82 32.80 -10.76
CA ALA A 111 5.74 31.77 -10.30
C ALA A 111 7.18 32.27 -10.47
N SER A 112 7.97 32.28 -9.40
CA SER A 112 9.38 32.72 -9.45
C SER A 112 10.24 31.90 -8.49
N ALA A 113 11.52 31.73 -8.85
CA ALA A 113 12.56 31.13 -8.02
C ALA A 113 13.76 32.06 -7.94
N SER A 114 14.50 32.03 -6.85
CA SER A 114 15.70 32.85 -6.66
C SER A 114 16.72 32.61 -7.79
N PRO A 115 17.27 33.67 -8.40
CA PRO A 115 18.13 33.55 -9.59
C PRO A 115 19.54 33.02 -9.28
N SER A 116 20.00 33.13 -8.03
CA SER A 116 21.29 32.68 -7.52
C SER A 116 21.25 32.48 -6.00
N ALA A 117 22.21 31.75 -5.43
CA ALA A 117 22.32 31.56 -3.97
C ALA A 117 22.44 32.90 -3.19
N ALA A 118 23.16 33.88 -3.74
CA ALA A 118 23.29 35.20 -3.14
C ALA A 118 21.96 36.00 -3.16
N ALA A 119 21.14 35.81 -4.20
CA ALA A 119 19.81 36.39 -4.25
C ALA A 119 18.87 35.68 -3.27
N ALA A 120 18.91 34.35 -3.22
CA ALA A 120 18.13 33.54 -2.30
C ALA A 120 18.34 33.96 -0.84
N GLN A 121 19.59 34.17 -0.41
CA GLN A 121 19.85 34.56 0.97
C GLN A 121 19.21 35.90 1.35
N ARG A 122 19.26 36.91 0.47
CA ARG A 122 18.56 38.19 0.70
C ARG A 122 17.06 38.03 0.69
N GLU A 123 16.54 37.30 -0.30
CA GLU A 123 15.11 37.10 -0.48
C GLU A 123 14.51 36.31 0.69
N ILE A 124 15.16 35.26 1.15
CA ILE A 124 14.73 34.50 2.33
C ILE A 124 14.71 35.39 3.57
N CYS A 125 15.73 36.22 3.82
CA CYS A 125 15.71 37.17 4.96
C CYS A 125 14.63 38.24 4.85
N LEU A 126 14.20 38.58 3.62
CA LEU A 126 13.10 39.52 3.39
C LEU A 126 11.75 38.87 3.68
N TRP A 127 11.59 37.61 3.28
CA TRP A 127 10.32 36.89 3.41
C TRP A 127 10.18 36.16 4.73
N PHE A 128 11.25 35.72 5.39
CA PHE A 128 11.21 34.91 6.61
C PHE A 128 12.15 35.47 7.69
N SER A 129 11.68 35.44 8.93
CA SER A 129 12.53 35.55 10.11
C SER A 129 13.25 34.23 10.38
N PRO A 130 14.44 34.23 11.00
CA PRO A 130 15.19 33.00 11.26
C PRO A 130 14.43 31.95 12.10
N ALA A 131 13.46 32.38 12.92
CA ALA A 131 12.64 31.49 13.75
C ALA A 131 11.52 30.78 12.95
N GLU A 132 11.15 31.30 11.78
CA GLU A 132 10.15 30.68 10.89
C GLU A 132 10.76 29.57 10.01
N LEU A 133 12.09 29.37 10.05
CA LEU A 133 12.78 28.34 9.28
C LEU A 133 13.12 27.15 10.18
N VAL A 134 12.67 25.96 9.78
CA VAL A 134 12.96 24.71 10.48
C VAL A 134 14.26 24.15 9.95
N ARG A 135 15.29 24.09 10.80
CA ARG A 135 16.51 23.36 10.45
C ARG A 135 16.27 21.87 10.66
N PRO A 136 16.55 21.01 9.67
CA PRO A 136 16.47 19.59 9.87
C PRO A 136 17.42 19.18 11.01
N SER A 137 16.88 18.58 12.07
CA SER A 137 17.68 17.96 13.13
C SER A 137 18.50 16.84 12.49
N GLY A 138 19.83 16.94 12.62
CA GLY A 138 20.76 15.99 12.01
C GLY A 138 20.43 14.55 12.39
N GLY A 139 20.00 13.76 11.41
CA GLY A 139 19.55 12.39 11.65
C GLY A 139 18.79 11.76 10.47
N GLY A 140 19.25 11.97 9.24
CA GLY A 140 18.72 11.30 8.05
C GLY A 140 19.86 11.13 7.06
N GLY A 141 20.15 9.88 6.68
CA GLY A 141 21.33 9.52 5.90
C GLY A 141 21.48 10.37 4.64
N ALA A 142 22.57 11.12 4.58
CA ALA A 142 22.97 11.79 3.36
C ALA A 142 23.32 10.71 2.32
N ALA A 143 22.55 10.63 1.24
CA ALA A 143 23.04 10.03 0.00
C ALA A 143 24.41 10.64 -0.31
N SER A 144 25.36 9.81 -0.72
CA SER A 144 26.72 10.28 -0.92
C SER A 144 26.72 11.40 -1.95
N ARG A 145 27.62 12.38 -1.77
CA ARG A 145 27.76 13.53 -2.65
C ARG A 145 27.91 13.15 -4.15
N ALA A 146 28.42 11.94 -4.43
CA ALA A 146 28.54 11.39 -5.77
C ALA A 146 27.19 10.91 -6.34
N GLU A 147 26.29 10.37 -5.52
CA GLU A 147 24.94 9.94 -5.93
C GLU A 147 24.05 11.16 -6.22
N GLN A 148 24.15 12.22 -5.42
CA GLN A 148 23.43 13.47 -5.65
C GLN A 148 23.93 14.23 -6.88
N GLU A 149 25.26 14.25 -7.13
CA GLU A 149 25.84 14.82 -8.35
C GLU A 149 25.47 13.99 -9.61
N ALA A 150 25.30 12.66 -9.49
CA ALA A 150 24.90 11.79 -10.60
C ALA A 150 23.41 11.95 -10.97
N GLU A 151 22.50 12.02 -10.00
CA GLU A 151 21.07 12.23 -10.26
C GLU A 151 20.78 13.63 -10.82
N LEU A 152 21.47 14.65 -10.32
CA LEU A 152 21.33 16.02 -10.82
C LEU A 152 21.82 16.14 -12.29
N ASN A 153 22.96 15.54 -12.61
CA ASN A 153 23.48 15.52 -13.99
C ASN A 153 22.59 14.72 -14.95
N TYR A 154 21.97 13.63 -14.47
CA TYR A 154 21.03 12.84 -15.26
C TYR A 154 19.72 13.60 -15.54
N ALA A 155 19.17 14.27 -14.53
CA ALA A 155 17.97 15.09 -14.67
C ALA A 155 18.17 16.31 -15.58
N LEU A 156 19.34 16.97 -15.48
CA LEU A 156 19.75 18.08 -16.35
C LEU A 156 19.93 17.63 -17.81
N ALA A 157 20.54 16.46 -18.03
CA ALA A 157 20.68 15.88 -19.37
C ALA A 157 19.32 15.56 -20.00
N ALA A 158 18.39 14.99 -19.24
CA ALA A 158 17.03 14.71 -19.69
C ALA A 158 16.20 15.96 -20.00
N ALA A 159 16.43 17.06 -19.28
CA ALA A 159 15.74 18.33 -19.51
C ALA A 159 16.28 19.11 -20.73
N SER A 160 17.57 18.96 -21.06
CA SER A 160 18.20 19.63 -22.21
C SER A 160 17.95 18.93 -23.57
N ALA A 161 17.65 17.63 -23.54
CA ALA A 161 17.44 16.81 -24.74
C ALA A 161 15.96 16.78 -25.14
N GLY A 162 15.43 17.89 -25.64
CA GLY A 162 14.14 17.89 -26.33
C GLY A 162 14.23 17.15 -27.66
N ALA A 163 14.12 15.81 -27.69
CA ALA A 163 13.91 15.06 -28.94
C ALA A 163 13.43 13.61 -28.72
N ALA A 164 12.65 13.16 -29.69
CA ALA A 164 12.00 11.86 -29.79
C ALA A 164 12.97 10.68 -30.02
N SER A 165 12.43 9.49 -29.69
CA SER A 165 12.88 8.13 -30.05
C SER A 165 14.27 7.66 -29.59
N ALA A 166 14.28 6.93 -28.47
CA ALA A 166 15.42 6.16 -27.94
C ALA A 166 15.59 4.80 -28.65
N GLY A 167 15.83 4.80 -29.96
CA GLY A 167 16.06 3.56 -30.74
C GLY A 167 17.54 3.23 -31.00
N ASP A 168 18.37 4.23 -31.25
CA ASP A 168 19.66 3.97 -31.92
C ASP A 168 20.92 4.14 -31.05
N ALA A 169 20.78 4.57 -29.78
CA ALA A 169 21.92 4.72 -28.88
C ALA A 169 22.40 3.37 -28.26
N ALA A 170 21.52 2.37 -28.16
CA ALA A 170 21.85 1.08 -27.54
C ALA A 170 22.70 0.16 -28.45
N ALA A 171 22.62 0.33 -29.77
CA ALA A 171 23.36 -0.51 -30.72
C ALA A 171 24.85 -0.15 -30.82
N ALA A 172 25.24 1.09 -30.52
CA ALA A 172 26.63 1.53 -30.60
C ALA A 172 27.47 1.12 -29.37
N ALA A 173 26.83 0.95 -28.19
CA ALA A 173 27.52 0.54 -26.97
C ALA A 173 27.84 -0.97 -26.93
N ALA A 174 27.08 -1.80 -27.66
CA ALA A 174 27.27 -3.25 -27.70
C ALA A 174 28.45 -3.69 -28.60
N ALA A 175 29.01 -2.81 -29.43
CA ALA A 175 30.05 -3.17 -30.41
C ALA A 175 31.49 -2.81 -29.99
N ALA A 176 31.72 -2.22 -28.81
CA ALA A 176 33.04 -1.75 -28.37
C ALA A 176 33.44 -2.28 -26.98
N GLY A 177 33.38 -3.59 -26.78
CA GLY A 177 33.75 -4.27 -25.52
C GLY A 177 34.89 -5.28 -25.67
N GLY A 178 36.01 -4.87 -26.27
CA GLY A 178 37.24 -5.67 -26.33
C GLY A 178 38.25 -5.26 -25.26
N VAL A 179 38.40 -6.11 -24.24
CA VAL A 179 39.58 -6.36 -23.36
C VAL A 179 40.37 -5.15 -22.82
N GLY A 180 40.41 -5.03 -21.49
CA GLY A 180 41.63 -4.64 -20.75
C GLY A 180 41.44 -3.61 -19.65
N GLY A 181 41.43 -4.05 -18.38
CA GLY A 181 41.59 -3.16 -17.22
C GLY A 181 40.99 -3.73 -15.93
N GLY A 182 41.85 -4.28 -15.07
CA GLY A 182 41.46 -4.85 -13.78
C GLY A 182 40.98 -3.81 -12.77
N GLY A 183 39.87 -4.13 -12.10
CA GLY A 183 39.26 -3.36 -11.01
C GLY A 183 37.92 -4.00 -10.66
N GLY A 184 37.95 -5.21 -10.08
CA GLY A 184 36.74 -5.93 -9.73
C GLY A 184 36.07 -5.32 -8.50
N ASP A 185 34.96 -4.60 -8.71
CA ASP A 185 34.01 -4.32 -7.63
C ASP A 185 33.45 -5.66 -7.14
N LYS A 186 33.88 -6.09 -5.95
CA LYS A 186 33.27 -7.23 -5.28
C LYS A 186 31.86 -6.81 -4.88
N VAL A 187 30.85 -7.38 -5.55
CA VAL A 187 29.45 -7.28 -5.12
C VAL A 187 29.39 -7.66 -3.63
N GLN A 188 29.02 -6.72 -2.76
CA GLN A 188 28.85 -7.00 -1.34
C GLN A 188 27.69 -7.99 -1.17
N THR A 189 28.01 -9.20 -0.71
CA THR A 189 27.03 -10.23 -0.40
C THR A 189 26.85 -10.36 1.10
N ARG A 190 25.61 -10.47 1.55
CA ARG A 190 25.29 -10.76 2.95
C ARG A 190 25.67 -12.21 3.29
N GLU A 191 26.26 -12.43 4.46
CA GLU A 191 26.56 -13.77 4.97
C GLU A 191 25.34 -14.41 5.65
N LYS A 192 25.34 -15.75 5.72
CA LYS A 192 24.29 -16.49 6.44
C LYS A 192 24.42 -16.31 7.95
N VAL A 193 23.30 -16.02 8.59
CA VAL A 193 23.17 -15.90 10.05
C VAL A 193 22.43 -17.12 10.59
N ALA A 194 23.13 -17.90 11.41
CA ALA A 194 22.58 -19.12 12.03
C ALA A 194 21.53 -18.83 13.11
N THR A 195 21.67 -17.73 13.86
CA THR A 195 20.78 -17.38 14.96
C THR A 195 20.47 -15.90 14.95
N LEU A 196 19.19 -15.56 15.10
CA LEU A 196 18.74 -14.17 15.22
C LEU A 196 19.35 -13.54 16.49
N SER A 197 20.04 -12.41 16.31
CA SER A 197 20.73 -11.70 17.37
C SER A 197 20.09 -10.34 17.59
N ASP A 198 19.92 -9.96 18.86
CA ASP A 198 19.39 -8.67 19.29
C ASP A 198 20.48 -7.59 19.42
N LYS A 199 21.74 -7.94 19.11
CA LYS A 199 22.87 -7.01 19.12
C LYS A 199 22.67 -5.92 18.07
N VAL A 200 22.70 -4.68 18.53
CA VAL A 200 22.53 -3.49 17.67
C VAL A 200 23.91 -3.11 17.11
N VAL A 201 24.20 -3.62 15.93
CA VAL A 201 25.39 -3.30 15.12
C VAL A 201 24.98 -3.16 13.66
N ASP A 202 25.70 -2.36 12.88
CA ASP A 202 25.34 -2.08 11.48
C ASP A 202 25.42 -3.31 10.57
N SER A 203 26.25 -4.30 10.94
CA SER A 203 26.34 -5.58 10.22
C SER A 203 25.21 -6.56 10.51
N ASN A 204 24.34 -6.29 11.50
CA ASN A 204 23.22 -7.18 11.85
C ASN A 204 21.91 -6.72 11.19
N PRO A 205 21.47 -7.38 10.11
CA PRO A 205 20.24 -7.00 9.39
C PRO A 205 18.97 -7.23 10.21
N TYR A 206 19.04 -7.99 11.31
CA TYR A 206 17.90 -8.31 12.16
C TYR A 206 17.79 -7.44 13.40
N SER A 207 18.78 -6.58 13.67
CA SER A 207 18.83 -5.76 14.88
C SER A 207 17.55 -4.94 15.12
N ARG A 208 16.97 -4.36 14.07
CA ARG A 208 15.74 -3.55 14.14
C ARG A 208 14.49 -4.41 14.30
N LEU A 209 14.48 -5.61 13.73
CA LEU A 209 13.37 -6.56 13.90
C LEU A 209 13.35 -7.14 15.32
N MET A 210 14.52 -7.50 15.85
CA MET A 210 14.69 -7.98 17.23
C MET A 210 14.36 -6.92 18.28
N ALA A 211 14.37 -5.63 17.92
CA ALA A 211 13.92 -4.56 18.82
C ALA A 211 12.42 -4.69 19.18
N LEU A 212 11.59 -5.31 18.33
CA LEU A 212 10.17 -5.57 18.63
C LEU A 212 9.99 -6.44 19.88
N LYS A 213 10.93 -7.37 20.12
CA LYS A 213 10.98 -8.17 21.34
C LYS A 213 11.32 -7.33 22.57
N LYS A 214 12.31 -6.43 22.44
CA LYS A 214 12.73 -5.52 23.52
C LYS A 214 11.63 -4.52 23.88
N MET A 215 10.85 -4.09 22.90
CA MET A 215 9.72 -3.17 23.07
C MET A 215 8.44 -3.86 23.58
N GLY A 216 8.47 -5.19 23.78
CA GLY A 216 7.29 -5.94 24.25
C GLY A 216 6.16 -6.07 23.21
N VAL A 217 6.42 -5.76 21.94
CA VAL A 217 5.41 -5.86 20.86
C VAL A 217 5.24 -7.32 20.41
N VAL A 218 6.36 -8.06 20.28
CA VAL A 218 6.36 -9.46 19.86
C VAL A 218 7.21 -10.26 20.83
N ALA A 219 6.59 -11.15 21.62
CA ALA A 219 7.29 -11.87 22.69
C ALA A 219 8.45 -12.75 22.18
N ASN A 220 8.28 -13.39 21.02
CA ASN A 220 9.27 -14.32 20.46
C ASN A 220 9.37 -14.16 18.93
N TYR A 221 9.98 -13.06 18.51
CA TYR A 221 10.16 -12.74 17.09
C TYR A 221 10.95 -13.83 16.36
N GLU A 222 11.87 -14.51 17.04
CA GLU A 222 12.74 -15.53 16.43
C GLU A 222 11.98 -16.70 15.81
N ARG A 223 10.76 -16.99 16.29
CA ARG A 223 9.88 -18.03 15.74
C ARG A 223 9.57 -17.85 14.26
N ILE A 224 9.74 -16.65 13.70
CA ILE A 224 9.55 -16.41 12.26
C ILE A 224 10.44 -17.32 11.40
N ARG A 225 11.63 -17.68 11.91
CA ARG A 225 12.59 -18.60 11.26
C ARG A 225 12.13 -20.06 11.21
N GLU A 226 11.13 -20.42 12.00
CA GLU A 226 10.55 -21.76 12.02
C GLU A 226 9.38 -21.86 11.02
N LYS A 227 8.91 -20.72 10.50
CA LYS A 227 7.72 -20.64 9.67
C LYS A 227 8.00 -20.95 8.21
N THR A 228 7.10 -21.72 7.60
CA THR A 228 7.02 -21.97 6.17
C THR A 228 5.80 -21.30 5.59
N VAL A 229 6.00 -20.37 4.66
CA VAL A 229 4.91 -19.66 3.98
C VAL A 229 4.91 -20.03 2.49
N VAL A 230 3.73 -20.31 1.96
CA VAL A 230 3.50 -20.51 0.53
C VAL A 230 2.94 -19.23 -0.08
N VAL A 231 3.47 -18.78 -1.21
CA VAL A 231 2.93 -17.66 -2.00
C VAL A 231 2.54 -18.17 -3.37
N VAL A 232 1.25 -18.04 -3.72
CA VAL A 232 0.71 -18.40 -5.04
C VAL A 232 0.43 -17.12 -5.82
N GLY A 233 1.09 -16.97 -6.96
CA GLY A 233 1.17 -15.72 -7.73
C GLY A 233 2.30 -14.83 -7.18
N VAL A 234 3.38 -14.66 -7.95
CA VAL A 234 4.52 -13.79 -7.65
C VAL A 234 4.52 -12.59 -8.61
N GLY A 235 3.32 -12.04 -8.85
CA GLY A 235 3.07 -10.81 -9.60
C GLY A 235 3.24 -9.57 -8.73
N GLY A 236 2.41 -8.54 -8.95
CA GLY A 236 2.59 -7.22 -8.30
C GLY A 236 2.47 -7.22 -6.77
N VAL A 237 1.46 -7.92 -6.23
CA VAL A 237 1.29 -8.06 -4.77
C VAL A 237 2.22 -9.14 -4.23
N GLY A 238 2.26 -10.30 -4.89
CA GLY A 238 2.99 -11.47 -4.40
C GLY A 238 4.51 -11.30 -4.35
N SER A 239 5.11 -10.59 -5.29
CA SER A 239 6.55 -10.34 -5.30
C SER A 239 6.99 -9.45 -4.12
N VAL A 240 6.23 -8.38 -3.85
CA VAL A 240 6.44 -7.48 -2.72
C VAL A 240 6.18 -8.20 -1.40
N ALA A 241 5.12 -9.01 -1.33
CA ALA A 241 4.83 -9.81 -0.14
C ALA A 241 5.95 -10.82 0.17
N ALA A 242 6.46 -11.50 -0.87
CA ALA A 242 7.60 -12.40 -0.75
C ALA A 242 8.86 -11.67 -0.27
N GLU A 243 9.15 -10.49 -0.82
CA GLU A 243 10.28 -9.66 -0.37
C GLU A 243 10.16 -9.26 1.10
N MET A 244 9.00 -8.78 1.52
CA MET A 244 8.75 -8.38 2.91
C MET A 244 8.93 -9.57 3.88
N LEU A 245 8.38 -10.75 3.55
CA LEU A 245 8.56 -11.97 4.36
C LEU A 245 10.02 -12.41 4.45
N VAL A 246 10.74 -12.34 3.33
CA VAL A 246 12.17 -12.69 3.25
C VAL A 246 13.01 -11.73 4.07
N ARG A 247 12.72 -10.42 4.03
CA ARG A 247 13.39 -9.41 4.86
C ARG A 247 13.07 -9.59 6.35
N CYS A 248 11.86 -10.03 6.70
CA CYS A 248 11.49 -10.42 8.07
C CYS A 248 12.21 -11.69 8.56
N GLY A 249 12.78 -12.48 7.64
CA GLY A 249 13.52 -13.70 7.99
C GLY A 249 12.62 -14.92 8.18
N VAL A 250 11.55 -15.04 7.39
CA VAL A 250 10.78 -16.30 7.31
C VAL A 250 11.72 -17.49 7.06
N GLY A 251 11.44 -18.62 7.70
CA GLY A 251 12.30 -19.81 7.60
C GLY A 251 12.36 -20.40 6.20
N LYS A 252 11.19 -20.59 5.59
CA LYS A 252 11.06 -21.13 4.23
C LYS A 252 9.95 -20.44 3.45
N LEU A 253 10.23 -20.14 2.19
CA LEU A 253 9.27 -19.59 1.24
C LEU A 253 9.11 -20.55 0.05
N ILE A 254 7.87 -20.97 -0.20
CA ILE A 254 7.52 -21.79 -1.37
C ILE A 254 6.70 -20.92 -2.32
N MET A 255 7.11 -20.82 -3.58
CA MET A 255 6.49 -19.94 -4.57
C MET A 255 5.93 -20.73 -5.75
N PHE A 256 4.71 -20.39 -6.15
CA PHE A 256 4.04 -20.93 -7.34
C PHE A 256 3.63 -19.78 -8.27
N ASP A 257 4.09 -19.81 -9.51
CA ASP A 257 3.64 -18.91 -10.59
C ASP A 257 3.96 -19.61 -11.92
N TYR A 258 3.16 -19.41 -12.96
CA TYR A 258 3.40 -20.01 -14.28
C TYR A 258 3.91 -19.00 -15.32
N ASP A 259 3.89 -17.71 -14.99
CA ASP A 259 4.23 -16.65 -15.92
C ASP A 259 5.74 -16.38 -15.98
N LYS A 260 6.11 -15.63 -17.03
CA LYS A 260 7.42 -15.03 -17.19
C LYS A 260 7.39 -13.54 -16.83
N VAL A 261 8.57 -13.01 -16.54
CA VAL A 261 8.78 -11.57 -16.38
C VAL A 261 8.73 -10.91 -17.75
N GLU A 262 7.90 -9.89 -17.88
CA GLU A 262 7.77 -9.07 -19.09
C GLU A 262 8.08 -7.60 -18.81
N LEU A 263 8.48 -6.84 -19.83
CA LEU A 263 8.69 -5.39 -19.71
C LEU A 263 7.42 -4.65 -19.26
N ALA A 264 6.24 -5.17 -19.63
CA ALA A 264 4.95 -4.65 -19.18
C ALA A 264 4.78 -4.74 -17.65
N ASN A 265 5.58 -5.53 -16.94
CA ASN A 265 5.55 -5.64 -15.48
C ASN A 265 6.40 -4.57 -14.78
N MET A 266 7.18 -3.76 -15.51
CA MET A 266 8.11 -2.76 -14.93
C MET A 266 7.39 -1.52 -14.35
N ASN A 267 6.08 -1.39 -14.54
CA ASN A 267 5.27 -0.42 -13.81
C ASN A 267 4.99 -0.85 -12.36
N ARG A 268 5.36 -2.08 -11.99
CA ARG A 268 5.22 -2.67 -10.66
C ARG A 268 6.57 -2.74 -9.97
N LEU A 269 6.53 -2.93 -8.66
CA LEU A 269 7.74 -3.11 -7.86
C LEU A 269 8.40 -4.48 -8.13
N PHE A 270 9.59 -4.67 -7.57
CA PHE A 270 10.37 -5.91 -7.47
C PHE A 270 11.20 -6.33 -8.70
N TYR A 271 10.58 -6.59 -9.85
CA TYR A 271 11.31 -7.10 -11.02
C TYR A 271 12.09 -5.99 -11.73
N THR A 272 13.22 -6.36 -12.34
CA THR A 272 14.08 -5.44 -13.08
C THR A 272 14.15 -5.80 -14.57
N PRO A 273 14.49 -4.84 -15.47
CA PRO A 273 14.47 -5.08 -16.92
C PRO A 273 15.36 -6.23 -17.39
N ASP A 274 16.50 -6.45 -16.73
CA ASP A 274 17.45 -7.54 -17.04
C ASP A 274 16.89 -8.95 -16.75
N GLN A 275 15.78 -9.04 -16.00
CA GLN A 275 15.13 -10.30 -15.66
C GLN A 275 14.07 -10.73 -16.67
N CYS A 276 13.77 -9.89 -17.67
CA CYS A 276 12.77 -10.20 -18.69
C CYS A 276 13.05 -11.53 -19.40
N GLY A 277 12.00 -12.36 -19.55
CA GLY A 277 12.07 -13.69 -20.16
C GLY A 277 12.35 -14.84 -19.18
N LEU A 278 12.82 -14.56 -17.97
CA LEU A 278 12.88 -15.57 -16.89
C LEU A 278 11.46 -15.88 -16.39
N SER A 279 11.25 -17.09 -15.84
CA SER A 279 10.03 -17.34 -15.08
C SER A 279 9.99 -16.44 -13.84
N LYS A 280 8.80 -15.96 -13.46
CA LYS A 280 8.62 -15.08 -12.31
C LYS A 280 9.20 -15.70 -11.03
N VAL A 281 8.92 -16.98 -10.79
CA VAL A 281 9.45 -17.69 -9.60
C VAL A 281 10.98 -17.81 -9.59
N GLU A 282 11.64 -17.97 -10.74
CA GLU A 282 13.11 -18.07 -10.78
C GLU A 282 13.76 -16.69 -10.64
N ALA A 283 13.24 -15.67 -11.32
CA ALA A 283 13.69 -14.29 -11.13
C ALA A 283 13.52 -13.85 -9.66
N ALA A 284 12.37 -14.15 -9.06
CA ALA A 284 12.11 -13.85 -7.66
C ALA A 284 13.06 -14.61 -6.73
N ARG A 285 13.25 -15.92 -6.94
CA ARG A 285 14.19 -16.71 -6.12
C ARG A 285 15.61 -16.13 -6.14
N ARG A 286 16.09 -15.66 -7.30
CA ARG A 286 17.42 -15.03 -7.42
C ARG A 286 17.52 -13.75 -6.60
N SER A 287 16.58 -12.82 -6.79
CA SER A 287 16.54 -11.56 -6.06
C SER A 287 16.41 -11.78 -4.55
N LEU A 288 15.50 -12.65 -4.12
CA LEU A 288 15.21 -12.92 -2.71
C LEU A 288 16.35 -13.63 -2.00
N ALA A 289 17.01 -14.60 -2.66
CA ALA A 289 18.18 -15.27 -2.10
C ALA A 289 19.37 -14.32 -1.94
N PHE A 290 19.50 -13.32 -2.83
CA PHE A 290 20.48 -12.25 -2.69
C PHE A 290 20.15 -11.34 -1.50
N ILE A 291 18.88 -10.97 -1.32
CA ILE A 291 18.40 -10.11 -0.22
C ILE A 291 18.62 -10.78 1.15
N ASN A 292 18.29 -12.06 1.27
CA ASN A 292 18.46 -12.80 2.51
C ASN A 292 18.80 -14.27 2.25
N PRO A 293 20.08 -14.67 2.37
CA PRO A 293 20.53 -16.04 2.12
C PRO A 293 20.12 -17.04 3.21
N ASP A 294 19.50 -16.56 4.29
CA ASP A 294 19.06 -17.38 5.41
C ASP A 294 17.76 -18.13 5.14
N VAL A 295 16.96 -17.64 4.19
CA VAL A 295 15.65 -18.21 3.85
C VAL A 295 15.84 -19.41 2.92
N VAL A 296 15.10 -20.48 3.18
CA VAL A 296 15.02 -21.63 2.27
C VAL A 296 13.96 -21.36 1.20
N PHE A 297 14.30 -21.59 -0.08
CA PHE A 297 13.39 -21.33 -1.19
C PHE A 297 13.02 -22.61 -1.93
N GLU A 298 11.74 -22.75 -2.28
CA GLU A 298 11.26 -23.64 -3.32
C GLU A 298 10.46 -22.83 -4.34
N ALA A 299 10.67 -23.10 -5.63
CA ALA A 299 10.10 -22.34 -6.73
C ALA A 299 9.54 -23.31 -7.77
N TYR A 300 8.26 -23.17 -8.08
CA TYR A 300 7.54 -24.05 -8.98
C TYR A 300 6.91 -23.24 -10.11
N ASN A 301 7.40 -23.49 -11.33
CA ASN A 301 6.98 -22.78 -12.53
C ASN A 301 5.89 -23.55 -13.29
N TYR A 302 4.66 -23.57 -12.76
CA TYR A 302 3.54 -24.28 -13.38
C TYR A 302 2.19 -23.73 -12.94
N ASP A 303 1.14 -24.04 -13.71
CA ASP A 303 -0.24 -23.68 -13.40
C ASP A 303 -0.86 -24.69 -12.43
N ILE A 304 -1.16 -24.24 -11.20
CA ILE A 304 -1.75 -25.05 -10.13
C ILE A 304 -3.16 -25.57 -10.45
N THR A 305 -3.84 -25.01 -11.46
CA THR A 305 -5.24 -25.36 -11.80
C THR A 305 -5.35 -26.61 -12.68
N THR A 306 -4.23 -27.08 -13.23
CA THR A 306 -4.17 -28.31 -14.03
C THR A 306 -4.16 -29.54 -13.12
N VAL A 307 -4.76 -30.65 -13.57
CA VAL A 307 -4.98 -31.85 -12.74
C VAL A 307 -3.66 -32.41 -12.22
N GLU A 308 -2.64 -32.54 -13.07
CA GLU A 308 -1.35 -33.11 -12.68
C GLU A 308 -0.63 -32.22 -11.65
N ASN A 309 -0.72 -30.91 -11.81
CA ASN A 309 -0.03 -29.96 -10.94
C ASN A 309 -0.79 -29.70 -9.62
N PHE A 310 -2.11 -29.89 -9.60
CA PHE A 310 -2.93 -29.76 -8.41
C PHE A 310 -2.51 -30.76 -7.33
N GLU A 311 -2.30 -32.03 -7.71
CA GLU A 311 -1.84 -33.07 -6.79
C GLU A 311 -0.48 -32.71 -6.18
N HIS A 312 0.46 -32.26 -7.00
CA HIS A 312 1.76 -31.82 -6.51
C HIS A 312 1.64 -30.58 -5.60
N PHE A 313 0.80 -29.60 -5.95
CA PHE A 313 0.52 -28.42 -5.12
C PHE A 313 -0.01 -28.82 -3.74
N VAL A 314 -1.05 -29.66 -3.66
CA VAL A 314 -1.60 -30.20 -2.40
C VAL A 314 -0.54 -30.97 -1.61
N GLY A 315 0.30 -31.76 -2.30
CA GLY A 315 1.43 -32.46 -1.69
C GLY A 315 2.44 -31.50 -1.03
N ARG A 316 2.76 -30.38 -1.66
CA ARG A 316 3.64 -29.36 -1.08
C ARG A 316 2.98 -28.59 0.07
N LEU A 317 1.67 -28.34 0.03
CA LEU A 317 0.99 -27.72 1.18
C LEU A 317 1.02 -28.62 2.43
N SER A 318 0.92 -29.94 2.25
CA SER A 318 0.84 -30.92 3.34
C SER A 318 2.20 -31.41 3.87
N SER A 319 3.27 -31.33 3.08
CA SER A 319 4.60 -31.86 3.44
C SER A 319 5.75 -30.88 3.19
N GLY A 320 5.45 -29.65 2.77
CA GLY A 320 6.44 -28.67 2.36
C GLY A 320 7.09 -27.88 3.48
N SER A 321 6.64 -28.02 4.73
CA SER A 321 7.22 -27.27 5.84
C SER A 321 8.68 -27.61 6.10
N LEU A 322 9.37 -26.78 6.88
CA LEU A 322 10.72 -27.05 7.36
C LEU A 322 10.84 -28.37 8.14
N THR A 323 9.74 -28.85 8.73
CA THR A 323 9.67 -30.10 9.51
C THR A 323 9.10 -31.27 8.72
N GLY A 324 8.83 -31.10 7.41
CA GLY A 324 8.25 -32.13 6.55
C GLY A 324 6.73 -32.33 6.72
N GLY A 325 6.05 -31.42 7.39
CA GLY A 325 4.60 -31.41 7.59
C GLY A 325 3.90 -30.29 6.82
N ALA A 326 2.68 -29.96 7.26
CA ALA A 326 1.88 -28.91 6.66
C ALA A 326 2.54 -27.53 6.81
N VAL A 327 2.40 -26.70 5.79
CA VAL A 327 2.91 -25.33 5.80
C VAL A 327 2.15 -24.47 6.81
N ASP A 328 2.80 -23.45 7.38
CA ASP A 328 2.17 -22.63 8.41
C ASP A 328 1.08 -21.70 7.85
N LEU A 329 1.27 -21.22 6.61
CA LEU A 329 0.34 -20.29 5.97
C LEU A 329 0.47 -20.31 4.44
N VAL A 330 -0.66 -20.18 3.74
CA VAL A 330 -0.69 -19.93 2.28
C VAL A 330 -1.17 -18.51 2.02
N LEU A 331 -0.52 -17.81 1.10
CA LEU A 331 -0.90 -16.48 0.63
C LEU A 331 -1.31 -16.57 -0.84
N SER A 332 -2.55 -16.22 -1.13
CA SER A 332 -3.08 -16.13 -2.49
C SER A 332 -2.94 -14.70 -3.01
N CYS A 333 -2.07 -14.53 -4.00
CA CYS A 333 -1.76 -13.25 -4.66
C CYS A 333 -2.00 -13.35 -6.18
N VAL A 334 -2.89 -14.25 -6.59
CA VAL A 334 -3.26 -14.52 -7.98
C VAL A 334 -4.25 -13.49 -8.52
N ASP A 335 -4.38 -13.39 -9.83
CA ASP A 335 -5.17 -12.37 -10.51
C ASP A 335 -6.49 -12.88 -11.12
N ASN A 336 -6.77 -14.18 -11.01
CA ASN A 336 -7.95 -14.81 -11.60
C ASN A 336 -8.71 -15.66 -10.58
N PHE A 337 -10.02 -15.81 -10.78
CA PHE A 337 -10.89 -16.55 -9.87
C PHE A 337 -10.66 -18.06 -9.92
N GLN A 338 -10.28 -18.60 -11.09
CA GLN A 338 -10.01 -20.04 -11.23
C GLN A 338 -8.89 -20.51 -10.28
N ALA A 339 -7.79 -19.76 -10.20
CA ALA A 339 -6.70 -20.05 -9.27
C ALA A 339 -7.14 -19.86 -7.80
N ARG A 340 -7.90 -18.80 -7.48
CA ARG A 340 -8.46 -18.61 -6.11
C ARG A 340 -9.32 -19.80 -5.68
N MET A 341 -10.18 -20.30 -6.57
CA MET A 341 -11.03 -21.47 -6.33
C MET A 341 -10.21 -22.75 -6.15
N THR A 342 -9.13 -22.91 -6.92
CA THR A 342 -8.20 -24.04 -6.79
C THR A 342 -7.51 -24.04 -5.42
N ILE A 343 -7.02 -22.87 -4.97
CA ILE A 343 -6.43 -22.71 -3.63
C ILE A 343 -7.48 -22.97 -2.55
N ASN A 344 -8.70 -22.44 -2.73
CA ASN A 344 -9.83 -22.67 -1.80
C ASN A 344 -10.15 -24.15 -1.67
N GLN A 345 -10.18 -24.90 -2.76
CA GLN A 345 -10.42 -26.33 -2.77
C GLN A 345 -9.33 -27.07 -1.97
N ALA A 346 -8.06 -26.85 -2.32
CA ALA A 346 -6.93 -27.48 -1.64
C ALA A 346 -6.91 -27.16 -0.14
N CYS A 347 -7.14 -25.90 0.23
CA CYS A 347 -7.08 -25.48 1.63
C CYS A 347 -8.25 -26.03 2.46
N ASN A 348 -9.47 -26.07 1.92
CA ASN A 348 -10.60 -26.73 2.59
C ASN A 348 -10.38 -28.23 2.74
N GLU A 349 -9.82 -28.88 1.72
CA GLU A 349 -9.51 -30.31 1.76
C GLU A 349 -8.47 -30.65 2.82
N LEU A 350 -7.44 -29.82 2.99
CA LEU A 350 -6.38 -30.02 3.98
C LEU A 350 -6.70 -29.44 5.37
N GLY A 351 -7.66 -28.52 5.49
CA GLY A 351 -7.85 -27.70 6.69
C GLY A 351 -6.72 -26.67 6.86
N GLN A 352 -6.09 -26.26 5.75
CA GLN A 352 -4.98 -25.32 5.73
C GLN A 352 -5.48 -23.88 5.86
N VAL A 353 -4.91 -23.11 6.79
CA VAL A 353 -5.19 -21.67 6.91
C VAL A 353 -4.47 -20.91 5.81
N TRP A 354 -5.16 -19.93 5.23
CA TRP A 354 -4.62 -19.12 4.15
C TRP A 354 -5.17 -17.68 4.17
N ILE A 355 -4.46 -16.76 3.53
CA ILE A 355 -4.89 -15.36 3.35
C ILE A 355 -4.99 -15.09 1.86
N GLU A 356 -6.15 -14.62 1.42
CA GLU A 356 -6.38 -14.15 0.07
C GLU A 356 -6.11 -12.64 0.00
N SER A 357 -5.64 -12.20 -1.18
CA SER A 357 -5.51 -10.79 -1.51
C SER A 357 -5.98 -10.50 -2.93
N GLY A 358 -6.55 -9.32 -3.10
CA GLY A 358 -7.02 -8.83 -4.40
C GLY A 358 -6.83 -7.33 -4.56
N VAL A 359 -6.61 -6.92 -5.81
CA VAL A 359 -6.60 -5.51 -6.24
C VAL A 359 -7.60 -5.39 -7.37
N SER A 360 -8.41 -4.32 -7.38
CA SER A 360 -9.40 -4.10 -8.44
C SER A 360 -8.75 -3.78 -9.79
N GLU A 361 -9.48 -4.04 -10.87
CA GLU A 361 -9.00 -3.80 -12.24
C GLU A 361 -8.69 -2.32 -12.53
N ASP A 362 -9.32 -1.40 -11.82
CA ASP A 362 -9.07 0.05 -11.90
C ASP A 362 -7.96 0.53 -10.94
N ALA A 363 -7.36 -0.39 -10.17
CA ALA A 363 -6.30 -0.17 -9.20
C ALA A 363 -6.61 0.80 -8.04
N VAL A 364 -7.87 1.19 -7.82
CA VAL A 364 -8.25 2.12 -6.73
C VAL A 364 -8.86 1.45 -5.51
N SER A 365 -8.89 0.11 -5.48
CA SER A 365 -9.27 -0.65 -4.30
C SER A 365 -8.49 -1.95 -4.20
N GLY A 366 -8.46 -2.51 -2.99
CA GLY A 366 -7.90 -3.82 -2.73
C GLY A 366 -8.39 -4.38 -1.40
N HIS A 367 -8.04 -5.61 -1.10
CA HIS A 367 -8.40 -6.24 0.16
C HIS A 367 -7.44 -7.38 0.51
N ILE A 368 -7.52 -7.77 1.78
CA ILE A 368 -7.03 -9.05 2.28
C ILE A 368 -8.13 -9.75 3.07
N GLN A 369 -8.16 -11.07 3.01
CA GLN A 369 -9.11 -11.89 3.76
C GLN A 369 -8.40 -13.11 4.33
N LEU A 370 -8.50 -13.33 5.64
CA LEU A 370 -8.07 -14.55 6.30
C LEU A 370 -9.16 -15.61 6.16
N LEU A 371 -8.78 -16.79 5.70
CA LEU A 371 -9.66 -17.94 5.54
C LEU A 371 -9.14 -19.08 6.42
N LYS A 372 -9.93 -19.40 7.45
CA LYS A 372 -9.73 -20.55 8.34
C LYS A 372 -10.85 -21.56 8.06
N PRO A 373 -10.58 -22.65 7.32
CA PRO A 373 -11.61 -23.61 6.93
C PRO A 373 -12.43 -24.10 8.12
N GLY A 374 -13.75 -23.85 8.09
CA GLY A 374 -14.69 -24.24 9.13
C GLY A 374 -15.01 -23.17 10.18
N GLU A 375 -14.08 -22.24 10.43
CA GLU A 375 -14.24 -21.14 11.40
C GLU A 375 -14.70 -19.83 10.72
N LEU A 376 -14.10 -19.52 9.56
CA LEU A 376 -14.36 -18.33 8.77
C LEU A 376 -14.87 -18.71 7.37
N ALA A 377 -15.52 -17.76 6.69
CA ALA A 377 -15.98 -17.93 5.32
C ALA A 377 -14.82 -18.40 4.42
N CYS A 378 -15.03 -19.51 3.70
CA CYS A 378 -14.18 -19.86 2.58
C CYS A 378 -14.55 -18.99 1.35
N PHE A 379 -13.73 -19.02 0.29
CA PHE A 379 -13.95 -18.18 -0.88
C PHE A 379 -15.29 -18.49 -1.59
N GLU A 380 -15.77 -19.74 -1.48
CA GLU A 380 -17.06 -20.20 -2.01
C GLU A 380 -18.26 -19.94 -1.08
N CYS A 381 -18.06 -19.40 0.13
CA CYS A 381 -19.18 -19.05 0.98
C CYS A 381 -19.91 -17.80 0.47
N ALA A 382 -19.16 -16.87 -0.12
CA ALA A 382 -19.67 -15.64 -0.73
C ALA A 382 -19.01 -15.42 -2.10
N PRO A 383 -19.31 -16.28 -3.10
CA PRO A 383 -18.64 -16.24 -4.39
C PRO A 383 -19.02 -14.96 -5.15
N PRO A 384 -18.08 -14.37 -5.92
CA PRO A 384 -18.41 -13.27 -6.82
C PRO A 384 -19.40 -13.75 -7.90
N LEU A 385 -20.19 -12.81 -8.44
CA LEU A 385 -21.28 -13.12 -9.39
C LEU A 385 -20.85 -14.00 -10.56
N ILE A 386 -19.64 -13.77 -11.08
CA ILE A 386 -19.09 -14.54 -12.21
C ILE A 386 -18.92 -16.03 -11.88
N VAL A 387 -18.43 -16.33 -10.67
CA VAL A 387 -18.26 -17.70 -10.18
C VAL A 387 -19.62 -18.31 -9.88
N ALA A 388 -20.51 -17.58 -9.20
CA ALA A 388 -21.85 -18.05 -8.87
C ALA A 388 -22.70 -18.38 -10.11
N SER A 389 -22.49 -17.64 -11.20
CA SER A 389 -23.23 -17.80 -12.46
C SER A 389 -22.58 -18.82 -13.41
N GLY A 390 -21.42 -19.39 -13.06
CA GLY A 390 -20.69 -20.35 -13.90
C GLY A 390 -20.16 -19.75 -15.21
N ILE A 391 -19.98 -18.43 -15.27
CA ILE A 391 -19.46 -17.74 -16.45
C ILE A 391 -17.94 -17.89 -16.48
N ASP A 392 -17.38 -18.24 -17.64
CA ASP A 392 -15.93 -18.31 -17.81
C ASP A 392 -15.33 -16.90 -17.80
N GLU A 393 -14.40 -16.63 -16.87
CA GLU A 393 -13.69 -15.36 -16.73
C GLU A 393 -12.98 -14.93 -18.02
N ARG A 394 -12.55 -15.89 -18.85
CA ARG A 394 -11.91 -15.60 -20.14
C ARG A 394 -12.83 -14.85 -21.09
N THR A 395 -14.14 -14.95 -20.92
CA THR A 395 -15.13 -14.22 -21.74
C THR A 395 -15.21 -12.73 -21.40
N LEU A 396 -14.74 -12.31 -20.22
CA LEU A 396 -14.70 -10.91 -19.80
C LEU A 396 -13.42 -10.19 -20.25
N LYS A 397 -12.31 -10.94 -20.39
CA LYS A 397 -11.02 -10.39 -20.82
C LYS A 397 -11.05 -10.09 -22.32
N ARG A 398 -11.12 -8.81 -22.68
CA ARG A 398 -10.97 -8.36 -24.07
C ARG A 398 -9.49 -8.30 -24.45
N GLU A 399 -9.14 -8.88 -25.60
CA GLU A 399 -7.77 -8.78 -26.11
C GLU A 399 -7.33 -7.32 -26.24
N GLY A 400 -6.12 -7.01 -25.75
CA GLY A 400 -5.56 -5.65 -25.75
C GLY A 400 -5.99 -4.75 -24.59
N VAL A 401 -6.89 -5.18 -23.71
CA VAL A 401 -7.27 -4.42 -22.50
C VAL A 401 -6.52 -4.99 -21.30
N CYS A 402 -5.54 -4.24 -20.79
CA CYS A 402 -4.85 -4.57 -19.55
C CYS A 402 -5.58 -3.96 -18.36
N ALA A 403 -5.70 -4.71 -17.26
CA ALA A 403 -6.10 -4.15 -15.98
C ALA A 403 -5.14 -3.01 -15.60
N ALA A 404 -5.68 -1.89 -15.12
CA ALA A 404 -4.87 -0.85 -14.55
C ALA A 404 -4.10 -1.41 -13.35
N SER A 405 -2.86 -0.95 -13.20
CA SER A 405 -1.95 -1.49 -12.21
C SER A 405 -1.16 -0.34 -11.62
N LEU A 406 -1.48 0.00 -10.37
CA LEU A 406 -0.82 1.06 -9.63
C LEU A 406 0.11 0.44 -8.57
N PRO A 407 1.43 0.72 -8.60
CA PRO A 407 2.38 0.12 -7.68
C PRO A 407 2.10 0.50 -6.21
N THR A 408 1.47 1.65 -5.96
CA THR A 408 1.07 2.08 -4.61
C THR A 408 0.02 1.17 -4.01
N THR A 409 -1.07 0.90 -4.74
CA THR A 409 -2.15 0.00 -4.28
C THR A 409 -1.61 -1.40 -4.05
N MET A 410 -0.75 -1.90 -4.93
CA MET A 410 -0.10 -3.20 -4.76
C MET A 410 0.80 -3.22 -3.52
N GLY A 411 1.59 -2.17 -3.28
CA GLY A 411 2.43 -2.04 -2.10
C GLY A 411 1.63 -1.97 -0.79
N ILE A 412 0.52 -1.23 -0.77
CA ILE A 412 -0.38 -1.15 0.39
C ILE A 412 -1.00 -2.53 0.68
N VAL A 413 -1.57 -3.19 -0.33
CA VAL A 413 -2.18 -4.52 -0.15
C VAL A 413 -1.15 -5.55 0.28
N ALA A 414 0.05 -5.56 -0.32
CA ALA A 414 1.14 -6.45 0.09
C ALA A 414 1.59 -6.18 1.54
N GLY A 415 1.71 -4.91 1.92
CA GLY A 415 2.03 -4.52 3.30
C GLY A 415 0.99 -4.98 4.30
N LEU A 416 -0.29 -4.76 4.01
CA LEU A 416 -1.40 -5.25 4.84
C LEU A 416 -1.41 -6.78 4.93
N LEU A 417 -1.20 -7.47 3.81
CA LEU A 417 -1.15 -8.92 3.72
C LEU A 417 -0.06 -9.50 4.62
N VAL A 418 1.17 -9.01 4.49
CA VAL A 418 2.31 -9.50 5.29
C VAL A 418 2.18 -9.08 6.74
N GLN A 419 1.68 -7.89 7.04
CA GLN A 419 1.42 -7.49 8.42
C GLN A 419 0.40 -8.43 9.09
N ASN A 420 -0.66 -8.83 8.37
CA ASN A 420 -1.64 -9.78 8.89
C ASN A 420 -1.06 -11.19 9.05
N ALA A 421 -0.22 -11.62 8.10
CA ALA A 421 0.53 -12.88 8.19
C ALA A 421 1.46 -12.91 9.41
N LEU A 422 2.20 -11.83 9.68
CA LEU A 422 3.08 -11.73 10.85
C LEU A 422 2.29 -11.77 12.16
N LYS A 423 1.20 -11.00 12.28
CA LYS A 423 0.30 -11.03 13.45
C LYS A 423 -0.20 -12.45 13.72
N TYR A 424 -0.59 -13.16 12.66
CA TYR A 424 -1.06 -14.55 12.75
C TYR A 424 0.05 -15.53 13.14
N LEU A 425 1.22 -15.45 12.50
CA LEU A 425 2.33 -16.40 12.69
C LEU A 425 3.06 -16.22 14.02
N LEU A 426 3.12 -14.99 14.52
CA LEU A 426 3.88 -14.60 15.71
C LEU A 426 2.99 -14.23 16.91
N ASP A 427 1.68 -14.34 16.77
CA ASP A 427 0.69 -14.17 17.83
C ASP A 427 0.82 -12.81 18.56
N PHE A 428 0.68 -11.73 17.78
CA PHE A 428 0.69 -10.37 18.31
C PHE A 428 -0.36 -9.49 17.64
N GLY A 429 -0.82 -8.48 18.40
CA GLY A 429 -1.88 -7.58 17.95
C GLY A 429 -3.18 -8.32 17.61
N ARG A 430 -4.07 -7.65 16.88
CA ARG A 430 -5.33 -8.24 16.42
C ARG A 430 -5.24 -8.65 14.97
N VAL A 431 -5.39 -9.95 14.67
CA VAL A 431 -5.49 -10.45 13.29
C VAL A 431 -6.80 -9.99 12.67
N SER A 432 -6.74 -9.49 11.43
CA SER A 432 -7.89 -9.05 10.66
C SER A 432 -8.44 -10.21 9.84
N GLU A 433 -9.73 -10.49 9.95
CA GLU A 433 -10.41 -11.54 9.18
C GLU A 433 -10.71 -11.07 7.76
N TYR A 434 -11.11 -9.82 7.61
CA TYR A 434 -11.14 -9.09 6.35
C TYR A 434 -10.68 -7.65 6.60
N LEU A 435 -9.88 -7.13 5.68
CA LEU A 435 -9.51 -5.72 5.65
C LEU A 435 -9.50 -5.22 4.20
N GLY A 436 -10.38 -4.28 3.90
CA GLY A 436 -10.43 -3.60 2.62
C GLY A 436 -9.54 -2.36 2.61
N TYR A 437 -9.24 -1.89 1.41
CA TYR A 437 -8.60 -0.62 1.13
C TYR A 437 -9.33 0.06 -0.04
N ILE A 438 -9.82 1.28 0.19
CA ILE A 438 -10.46 2.11 -0.82
C ILE A 438 -9.60 3.37 -0.99
N ALA A 439 -8.80 3.41 -2.04
CA ALA A 439 -7.79 4.45 -2.26
C ALA A 439 -8.41 5.83 -2.46
N LEU A 440 -9.60 5.92 -3.07
CA LEU A 440 -10.26 7.20 -3.35
C LEU A 440 -10.73 7.95 -2.08
N LYS A 441 -10.84 7.25 -0.94
CA LYS A 441 -11.38 7.79 0.31
C LYS A 441 -10.48 7.56 1.51
N ASP A 442 -9.27 7.02 1.29
CA ASP A 442 -8.36 6.55 2.34
C ASP A 442 -9.08 5.70 3.41
N HIS A 443 -10.01 4.85 2.97
CA HIS A 443 -10.89 4.11 3.85
C HIS A 443 -10.49 2.63 3.95
N PHE A 444 -10.41 2.13 5.19
CA PHE A 444 -9.98 0.77 5.50
C PHE A 444 -11.07 0.01 6.28
N PRO A 445 -12.11 -0.52 5.60
CA PRO A 445 -13.18 -1.25 6.27
C PRO A 445 -12.68 -2.61 6.77
N SER A 446 -13.02 -2.96 8.01
CA SER A 446 -12.78 -4.28 8.59
C SER A 446 -14.11 -5.01 8.78
N MET A 447 -14.14 -6.30 8.50
CA MET A 447 -15.33 -7.13 8.75
C MET A 447 -14.96 -8.58 9.11
N CYS A 448 -15.95 -9.30 9.61
CA CYS A 448 -15.91 -10.74 9.88
C CYS A 448 -16.85 -11.44 8.90
N LEU A 449 -16.33 -12.36 8.08
CA LEU A 449 -17.16 -13.18 7.20
C LEU A 449 -17.25 -14.59 7.78
N ARG A 450 -18.48 -15.02 8.10
CA ARG A 450 -18.75 -16.34 8.67
C ARG A 450 -19.04 -17.38 7.58
N PRO A 451 -18.76 -18.66 7.84
CA PRO A 451 -19.06 -19.73 6.88
C PRO A 451 -20.54 -19.76 6.49
N ASN A 452 -20.80 -19.99 5.20
CA ASN A 452 -22.13 -20.33 4.72
C ASN A 452 -22.40 -21.81 5.03
N LEU A 453 -23.47 -22.08 5.79
CA LEU A 453 -23.88 -23.43 6.20
C LEU A 453 -24.21 -24.33 4.98
N GLU A 454 -24.64 -23.71 3.88
CA GLU A 454 -25.01 -24.36 2.63
C GLU A 454 -23.95 -24.18 1.53
N CYS A 455 -22.73 -23.76 1.88
CA CYS A 455 -21.64 -23.54 0.92
C CYS A 455 -21.51 -24.71 -0.06
N SER A 456 -21.42 -24.44 -1.36
CA SER A 456 -21.29 -25.44 -2.44
C SER A 456 -20.17 -26.45 -2.19
N GLN A 457 -19.09 -25.98 -1.56
CA GLN A 457 -17.88 -26.72 -1.28
C GLN A 457 -18.12 -27.75 -0.15
N ARG A 458 -18.06 -29.04 -0.48
CA ARG A 458 -18.34 -30.16 0.46
C ARG A 458 -17.38 -30.21 1.66
N TRP A 459 -16.09 -29.97 1.43
CA TRP A 459 -15.06 -29.94 2.44
C TRP A 459 -15.26 -28.75 3.39
N CYS A 460 -15.69 -27.58 2.90
CA CYS A 460 -16.02 -26.44 3.77
C CYS A 460 -17.10 -26.84 4.79
N ARG A 461 -18.20 -27.46 4.34
CA ARG A 461 -19.24 -27.97 5.25
C ARG A 461 -18.71 -29.02 6.23
N GLN A 462 -17.83 -29.90 5.78
CA GLN A 462 -17.17 -30.87 6.66
C GLN A 462 -16.29 -30.19 7.72
N ARG A 463 -15.47 -29.21 7.33
CA ARG A 463 -14.63 -28.43 8.25
C ARG A 463 -15.46 -27.62 9.24
N GLN A 464 -16.61 -27.10 8.83
CA GLN A 464 -17.56 -26.46 9.75
C GLN A 464 -18.04 -27.45 10.83
N ALA A 465 -18.42 -28.66 10.44
CA ALA A 465 -18.82 -29.69 11.40
C ALA A 465 -17.67 -30.09 12.35
N ASP A 466 -16.45 -30.19 11.84
CA ASP A 466 -15.26 -30.49 12.65
C ASP A 466 -14.96 -29.35 13.64
N TYR A 467 -15.09 -28.10 13.20
CA TYR A 467 -14.91 -26.92 14.05
C TYR A 467 -15.96 -26.85 15.17
N GLN A 468 -17.23 -27.16 14.89
CA GLN A 468 -18.27 -27.21 15.92
C GLN A 468 -17.99 -28.30 16.97
N LYS A 469 -17.51 -29.47 16.56
CA LYS A 469 -17.09 -30.52 17.49
C LYS A 469 -15.91 -30.07 18.35
N HIS A 470 -14.96 -29.36 17.75
CA HIS A 470 -13.83 -28.80 18.47
C HIS A 470 -14.31 -27.78 19.53
N LEU A 471 -15.18 -26.84 19.16
CA LEU A 471 -15.76 -25.87 20.10
C LEU A 471 -16.49 -26.55 21.26
N ALA A 472 -17.27 -27.60 20.97
CA ALA A 472 -17.97 -28.38 21.99
C ALA A 472 -17.02 -29.17 22.91
N SER A 473 -15.78 -29.42 22.48
CA SER A 473 -14.75 -30.10 23.29
C SER A 473 -13.94 -29.16 24.18
N LEU A 474 -14.01 -27.85 23.93
CA LEU A 474 -13.29 -26.87 24.74
C LEU A 474 -13.94 -26.74 26.12
N PRO A 475 -13.14 -26.58 27.19
CA PRO A 475 -13.70 -26.26 28.49
C PRO A 475 -14.48 -24.94 28.40
N PRO A 476 -15.57 -24.78 29.20
CA PRO A 476 -16.28 -23.52 29.25
C PRO A 476 -15.28 -22.41 29.58
N PRO A 477 -15.37 -21.24 28.92
CA PRO A 477 -14.49 -20.13 29.22
C PRO A 477 -14.56 -19.85 30.72
N PRO A 478 -13.43 -19.56 31.39
CA PRO A 478 -13.47 -19.15 32.79
C PRO A 478 -14.50 -18.03 32.91
N ALA A 479 -15.43 -18.15 33.87
CA ALA A 479 -16.39 -17.09 34.18
C ALA A 479 -15.60 -15.79 34.26
N ALA A 480 -16.02 -14.78 33.50
CA ALA A 480 -15.29 -13.53 33.29
C ALA A 480 -14.72 -13.01 34.61
N ALA A 481 -13.51 -13.45 34.93
CA ALA A 481 -12.73 -12.85 35.98
C ALA A 481 -12.41 -11.49 35.38
N ALA A 482 -12.78 -10.42 36.10
CA ALA A 482 -12.28 -9.09 35.81
C ALA A 482 -10.81 -9.26 35.45
N GLU A 483 -10.43 -8.82 34.25
CA GLU A 483 -9.03 -8.85 33.85
C GLU A 483 -8.25 -8.32 35.05
N PRO A 484 -7.28 -9.06 35.59
CA PRO A 484 -6.48 -8.52 36.67
C PRO A 484 -5.92 -7.23 36.10
N SER A 485 -6.40 -6.10 36.63
CA SER A 485 -5.83 -4.81 36.34
C SER A 485 -4.40 -4.96 36.82
N ALA A 486 -3.50 -5.22 35.88
CA ALA A 486 -2.09 -5.18 36.16
C ALA A 486 -1.91 -3.82 36.85
N PRO A 487 -1.31 -3.77 38.05
CA PRO A 487 -0.91 -2.49 38.62
C PRO A 487 0.13 -1.95 37.64
N VAL A 488 -0.34 -1.20 36.66
CA VAL A 488 0.50 -0.40 35.82
C VAL A 488 0.95 0.70 36.77
N ASP A 489 2.24 0.71 37.10
CA ASP A 489 2.88 1.89 37.67
C ASP A 489 2.76 2.99 36.60
N LEU A 490 1.59 3.64 36.55
CA LEU A 490 1.18 4.50 35.44
C LEU A 490 2.08 5.73 35.31
N HIS A 491 2.66 6.17 36.41
CA HIS A 491 3.55 7.31 36.45
C HIS A 491 4.67 7.06 37.48
N PRO A 492 5.93 6.84 37.05
CA PRO A 492 7.06 6.76 37.98
C PRO A 492 7.27 8.07 38.75
N ASP A 493 6.74 9.18 38.22
CA ASP A 493 6.68 10.50 38.84
C ASP A 493 5.30 11.15 38.63
N ASN A 494 4.66 11.55 39.73
CA ASN A 494 3.48 12.41 39.71
C ASN A 494 3.67 13.58 40.68
N THR A 495 4.75 14.33 40.49
CA THR A 495 5.12 15.45 41.36
C THR A 495 4.11 16.59 41.37
N TRP A 496 3.24 16.65 40.36
CA TRP A 496 2.24 17.69 40.17
C TRP A 496 0.86 17.30 40.72
N GLY A 497 0.74 16.13 41.36
CA GLY A 497 -0.54 15.68 41.94
C GLY A 497 -1.64 15.59 40.89
N ILE A 498 -1.29 15.16 39.67
CA ILE A 498 -2.24 14.99 38.58
C ILE A 498 -3.15 13.83 38.96
N GLU A 499 -4.41 14.12 39.21
CA GLU A 499 -5.43 13.13 39.52
C GLU A 499 -6.22 12.83 38.25
N LEU A 500 -6.52 11.55 38.03
CA LEU A 500 -7.51 11.17 37.04
C LEU A 500 -8.88 11.41 37.66
N GLU A 501 -9.53 12.51 37.30
CA GLU A 501 -10.94 12.70 37.65
C GLU A 501 -11.75 11.61 36.92
N VAL A 502 -12.17 10.61 37.68
CA VAL A 502 -13.20 9.68 37.25
C VAL A 502 -14.51 10.41 37.49
N GLU A 503 -15.10 10.97 36.44
CA GLU A 503 -16.50 11.35 36.49
C GLU A 503 -17.31 10.08 36.77
N GLU A 504 -17.69 9.85 38.02
CA GLU A 504 -18.89 9.06 38.32
C GLU A 504 -20.06 9.86 37.77
N GLY A 505 -20.36 9.62 36.48
CA GLY A 505 -21.45 10.28 35.80
C GLY A 505 -22.73 10.13 36.62
N GLU A 506 -23.30 11.27 37.00
CA GLU A 506 -24.72 11.39 37.26
C GLU A 506 -25.48 10.68 36.12
N GLU A 507 -26.52 9.92 36.46
CA GLU A 507 -27.47 9.39 35.50
C GLU A 507 -28.07 10.55 34.68
N ALA A 508 -27.43 10.88 33.58
CA ALA A 508 -27.92 11.79 32.56
C ALA A 508 -27.56 11.18 31.21
N GLY A 509 -28.61 10.72 30.51
CA GLY A 509 -28.48 10.09 29.20
C GLY A 509 -27.67 10.94 28.23
N GLY A 510 -26.56 10.38 27.75
CA GLY A 510 -25.67 10.99 26.78
C GLY A 510 -24.64 9.97 26.32
N ALA A 511 -24.69 9.58 25.05
CA ALA A 511 -23.96 8.44 24.49
C ALA A 511 -22.44 8.59 24.55
N GLY A 512 -21.79 7.85 25.47
CA GLY A 512 -20.41 7.39 25.37
C GLY A 512 -20.40 5.92 24.97
N ARG A 513 -20.11 5.61 23.69
CA ARG A 513 -20.04 4.22 23.19
C ARG A 513 -18.68 3.60 23.54
N SER A 514 -18.65 2.79 24.59
CA SER A 514 -17.79 1.62 24.68
C SER A 514 -18.21 0.61 23.60
N ALA A 515 -17.31 0.28 22.68
CA ALA A 515 -17.59 -0.71 21.63
C ALA A 515 -17.37 -2.13 22.15
N GLU A 516 -18.34 -2.65 22.91
CA GLU A 516 -18.57 -4.09 22.96
C GLU A 516 -19.14 -4.57 21.60
N PRO A 517 -18.94 -5.85 21.23
CA PRO A 517 -19.41 -6.38 19.96
C PRO A 517 -20.93 -6.51 19.98
N HIS A 518 -21.63 -5.48 19.53
CA HIS A 518 -23.05 -5.54 19.24
C HIS A 518 -23.31 -6.54 18.11
N THR A 519 -23.95 -7.65 18.45
CA THR A 519 -24.87 -8.36 17.56
C THR A 519 -25.88 -7.34 17.04
N PRO A 520 -26.09 -7.16 15.72
CA PRO A 520 -27.07 -6.22 15.23
C PRO A 520 -28.47 -6.82 15.42
N ALA A 521 -29.11 -6.50 16.54
CA ALA A 521 -30.56 -6.38 16.54
C ALA A 521 -30.90 -5.16 15.68
N GLY A 522 -31.83 -5.32 14.73
CA GLY A 522 -32.26 -4.24 13.84
C GLY A 522 -32.76 -3.01 14.62
N PRO A 523 -32.75 -1.81 14.01
CA PRO A 523 -33.15 -0.60 14.71
C PRO A 523 -34.65 -0.66 15.05
N GLU A 524 -35.01 -0.57 16.33
CA GLU A 524 -36.39 -0.31 16.73
C GLU A 524 -36.72 1.17 16.43
N LEU A 525 -37.75 1.39 15.61
CA LEU A 525 -38.34 2.72 15.38
C LEU A 525 -39.00 3.22 16.68
N GLY A 526 -38.78 4.48 17.03
CA GLY A 526 -39.49 5.13 18.14
C GLY A 526 -41.00 5.10 17.93
N ALA A 527 -41.76 5.09 19.03
CA ALA A 527 -43.19 4.77 19.13
C ALA A 527 -44.16 5.52 18.17
N ASP A 528 -43.70 6.58 17.50
CA ASP A 528 -44.49 7.39 16.56
C ASP A 528 -44.18 7.14 15.08
N PHE A 529 -43.29 6.20 14.74
CA PHE A 529 -42.99 5.83 13.35
C PHE A 529 -43.36 4.38 13.06
N LYS A 530 -44.16 4.15 12.02
CA LYS A 530 -44.49 2.82 11.49
C LYS A 530 -43.74 2.55 10.18
N TYR A 531 -43.23 1.34 9.99
CA TYR A 531 -42.71 0.87 8.72
C TYR A 531 -43.81 0.82 7.65
N ALA A 532 -43.46 1.10 6.39
CA ALA A 532 -44.42 1.10 5.28
C ALA A 532 -44.98 -0.31 4.96
N HIS A 533 -44.31 -1.38 5.41
CA HIS A 533 -44.79 -2.75 5.34
C HIS A 533 -44.35 -3.52 6.59
N GLU A 534 -45.28 -4.25 7.22
CA GLU A 534 -44.96 -5.22 8.26
C GLU A 534 -44.36 -6.47 7.61
N ALA A 535 -43.19 -6.92 8.09
CA ALA A 535 -42.70 -8.24 7.77
C ALA A 535 -43.69 -9.26 8.36
N ALA A 536 -44.32 -10.06 7.51
CA ALA A 536 -45.24 -11.10 7.94
C ALA A 536 -44.55 -11.99 8.98
N SER A 537 -45.14 -12.06 10.17
CA SER A 537 -44.73 -12.97 11.23
C SER A 537 -44.60 -14.38 10.67
N THR A 538 -43.51 -15.07 11.00
CA THR A 538 -43.30 -16.48 10.69
C THR A 538 -44.39 -17.32 11.37
N GLN A 539 -45.53 -17.51 10.69
CA GLN A 539 -46.44 -18.58 11.02
C GLN A 539 -45.78 -19.88 10.57
N VAL A 540 -45.49 -20.73 11.54
CA VAL A 540 -45.21 -22.14 11.31
C VAL A 540 -46.44 -22.73 10.64
N LEU A 541 -46.41 -22.88 9.31
CA LEU A 541 -47.45 -23.57 8.57
C LEU A 541 -47.35 -25.07 8.86
N SER A 542 -48.39 -25.60 9.49
CA SER A 542 -48.65 -27.04 9.55
C SER A 542 -48.82 -27.60 8.14
N ALA A 543 -48.41 -28.86 7.96
CA ALA A 543 -48.21 -29.54 6.69
C ALA A 543 -49.48 -29.88 5.87
N ASP A 544 -50.51 -29.01 5.82
CA ASP A 544 -51.78 -29.36 5.16
C ASP A 544 -52.54 -28.17 4.53
N GLU A 545 -51.85 -27.29 3.80
CA GLU A 545 -52.53 -26.32 2.92
C GLU A 545 -51.85 -26.24 1.53
N THR A 546 -52.57 -26.74 0.53
CA THR A 546 -52.24 -26.69 -0.89
C THR A 546 -52.43 -25.30 -1.48
N VAL A 547 -51.43 -24.80 -2.22
CA VAL A 547 -51.46 -23.53 -2.96
C VAL A 547 -52.51 -23.58 -4.08
N GLN A 548 -53.43 -22.61 -4.09
CA GLN A 548 -54.35 -22.39 -5.21
C GLN A 548 -53.62 -21.70 -6.38
N ASP A 549 -53.75 -22.31 -7.56
CA ASP A 549 -53.21 -21.84 -8.83
C ASP A 549 -53.88 -20.52 -9.25
N SER A 550 -53.09 -19.46 -9.41
CA SER A 550 -53.61 -18.12 -9.72
C SER A 550 -53.98 -17.91 -11.20
N GLY A 551 -53.94 -18.94 -12.04
CA GLY A 551 -54.60 -18.97 -13.35
C GLY A 551 -54.18 -17.88 -14.36
N LEU A 552 -53.06 -17.19 -14.12
CA LEU A 552 -52.56 -16.12 -14.98
C LEU A 552 -51.37 -16.64 -15.78
N ASP A 553 -51.50 -16.67 -17.10
CA ASP A 553 -50.41 -17.08 -17.96
C ASP A 553 -49.30 -16.03 -18.03
N LEU A 554 -48.08 -16.51 -18.26
CA LEU A 554 -46.85 -15.73 -18.32
C LEU A 554 -46.86 -14.66 -19.45
N ALA A 555 -47.60 -14.90 -20.54
CA ALA A 555 -47.69 -13.98 -21.66
C ALA A 555 -48.51 -12.73 -21.30
N SER A 556 -49.56 -12.88 -20.48
CA SER A 556 -50.37 -11.76 -19.98
C SER A 556 -49.59 -10.86 -19.01
N LEU A 557 -48.70 -11.45 -18.21
CA LEU A 557 -47.82 -10.69 -17.31
C LEU A 557 -46.77 -9.88 -18.08
N MET A 558 -46.20 -10.47 -19.15
CA MET A 558 -45.21 -9.80 -19.99
C MET A 558 -45.83 -8.67 -20.85
N ALA A 559 -47.10 -8.78 -21.23
CA ALA A 559 -47.81 -7.71 -21.94
C ALA A 559 -48.04 -6.48 -21.05
N SER A 560 -48.37 -6.70 -19.77
CA SER A 560 -48.62 -5.62 -18.80
C SER A 560 -47.35 -4.84 -18.44
N LEU A 561 -46.17 -5.47 -18.51
CA LEU A 561 -44.88 -4.80 -18.29
C LEU A 561 -44.45 -3.90 -19.46
N LYS A 562 -44.94 -4.16 -20.68
CA LYS A 562 -44.62 -3.32 -21.85
C LYS A 562 -45.43 -2.02 -21.92
N SER A 563 -46.58 -1.93 -21.25
CA SER A 563 -47.37 -0.69 -21.21
C SER A 563 -46.90 0.31 -20.15
N VAL A 564 -45.88 -0.01 -19.34
CA VAL A 564 -45.36 0.86 -18.27
C VAL A 564 -44.12 1.65 -18.72
N GLN A 565 -43.66 1.48 -19.97
CA GLN A 565 -42.53 2.24 -20.56
C GLN A 565 -42.93 3.13 -21.75
N GLN A 566 -44.13 3.72 -21.73
CA GLN A 566 -44.47 4.85 -22.61
C GLN A 566 -44.69 6.13 -21.82
#